data_AF-V2TU24-F1
#
_entry.id   AF-V2TU24-F1
#
_cell.length_a   1.000
_cell.length_b   1.000
_cell.length_c   1.000
_cell.angle_alpha   90.00
_cell.angle_beta   90.00
_cell.angle_gamma   90.00
#
_symmetry.space_group_name_H-M   'P 1'
#
loop_
_entity.id
_entity.type
_entity.pdbx_description
1 polymer ?
#
loop_
_entity_poly.entity_id
_entity_poly.type
_entity_poly.pdbx_seq_one_letter_code
_entity_poly.pdbx_strand_id
1 'polypeptide(L)'
;MGTIRTSRDKDMLEMIYLEMQELKRQISQRNESRISMKEFARRMNWSEVTLYDRIKKGYIKKPEKDGRHNYYLSSYVNDVVTSQLNSDKVAT
;
A
#
# COMPACT_ATOMS: atom_id res chain seq x y z
N MET A 1 38.71 28.79 6.41
CA MET A 1 38.11 28.94 5.07
C MET A 1 37.57 27.59 4.60
N GLY A 2 36.39 27.15 5.07
CA GLY A 2 35.88 25.79 4.80
C GLY A 2 34.36 25.66 4.78
N THR A 3 33.63 26.77 4.66
CA THR A 3 32.16 26.82 4.84
C THR A 3 31.37 26.76 3.53
N ILE A 4 31.94 27.21 2.42
CA ILE A 4 31.21 27.33 1.13
C ILE A 4 30.97 25.97 0.47
N ARG A 5 31.91 25.01 0.60
CA ARG A 5 31.76 23.65 0.07
C ARG A 5 30.67 22.87 0.82
N THR A 6 30.70 22.94 2.15
CA THR A 6 29.73 22.26 3.02
C THR A 6 28.30 22.78 2.87
N SER A 7 28.09 24.07 2.59
CA SER A 7 26.75 24.60 2.28
C SER A 7 26.23 24.06 0.95
N ARG A 8 27.05 24.10 -0.12
CA ARG A 8 26.64 23.62 -1.45
C ARG A 8 26.34 22.12 -1.47
N ASP A 9 27.08 21.33 -0.69
CA ASP A 9 26.84 19.89 -0.54
C ASP A 9 25.53 19.61 0.21
N LYS A 10 25.19 20.43 1.23
CA LYS A 10 23.90 20.33 1.93
C LYS A 10 22.73 20.67 1.02
N ASP A 11 22.85 21.74 0.23
CA ASP A 11 21.83 22.13 -0.74
C ASP A 11 21.61 21.01 -1.77
N MET A 12 22.69 20.39 -2.24
CA MET A 12 22.60 19.26 -3.17
C MET A 12 21.94 18.03 -2.53
N LEU A 13 22.28 17.71 -1.27
CA LEU A 13 21.67 16.60 -0.53
C LEU A 13 20.17 16.84 -0.30
N GLU A 14 19.77 18.06 0.01
CA GLU A 14 18.36 18.43 0.18
C GLU A 14 17.58 18.28 -1.12
N MET A 15 18.14 18.76 -2.24
CA MET A 15 17.53 18.59 -3.57
C MET A 15 17.40 17.11 -3.97
N ILE A 16 18.42 16.29 -3.71
CA ILE A 16 18.37 14.84 -3.96
C ILE A 16 17.28 14.18 -3.11
N TYR A 17 17.17 14.56 -1.83
CA TYR A 17 16.15 14.03 -0.94
C TYR A 17 14.74 14.38 -1.44
N LEU A 18 14.50 15.63 -1.82
CA LEU A 18 13.22 16.09 -2.36
C LEU A 18 12.85 15.34 -3.63
N GLU A 19 13.78 15.21 -4.58
CA GLU A 19 13.56 14.48 -5.84
C GLU A 19 13.25 13.00 -5.56
N MET A 20 13.93 12.38 -4.59
CA MET A 20 13.64 11.00 -4.18
C MET A 20 12.24 10.84 -3.56
N GLN A 21 11.76 11.81 -2.78
CA GLN A 21 10.39 11.77 -2.27
C GLN A 21 9.37 11.91 -3.40
N GLU A 22 9.65 12.78 -4.36
CA GLU A 22 8.79 12.98 -5.53
C GLU A 22 8.72 11.71 -6.40
N LEU A 23 9.86 11.07 -6.66
CA LEU A 23 9.91 9.79 -7.37
C LEU A 23 9.14 8.68 -6.64
N LYS A 24 9.29 8.59 -5.30
CA LYS A 24 8.51 7.63 -4.49
C LYS A 24 7.01 7.89 -4.63
N ARG A 25 6.59 9.15 -4.58
CA ARG A 25 5.19 9.56 -4.74
C ARG A 25 4.66 9.15 -6.11
N GLN A 26 5.40 9.43 -7.18
CA GLN A 26 5.02 9.08 -8.55
C GLN A 26 4.94 7.57 -8.77
N ILE A 27 5.91 6.80 -8.26
CA ILE A 27 5.89 5.33 -8.34
C ILE A 27 4.69 4.76 -7.56
N SER A 28 4.39 5.33 -6.39
CA SER A 28 3.24 4.90 -5.59
C SER A 28 1.90 5.15 -6.30
N GLN A 29 1.81 6.17 -7.15
CA GLN A 29 0.59 6.49 -7.91
C GLN A 29 0.43 5.67 -9.20
N ARG A 30 1.52 5.09 -9.74
CA ARG A 30 1.50 4.56 -11.12
C ARG A 30 1.13 3.08 -11.28
N ASN A 31 1.09 2.29 -10.22
CA ASN A 31 0.84 0.84 -10.33
C ASN A 31 -0.36 0.39 -9.49
N GLU A 32 -1.53 0.89 -9.81
CA GLU A 32 -2.76 0.27 -9.32
C GLU A 32 -2.99 -1.03 -10.08
N SER A 33 -2.79 -2.16 -9.40
CA SER A 33 -2.93 -3.50 -9.96
C SER A 33 -4.24 -4.13 -9.51
N ARG A 34 -4.85 -4.91 -10.40
CA ARG A 34 -6.01 -5.73 -10.05
C ARG A 34 -5.54 -6.94 -9.24
N ILE A 35 -6.09 -7.08 -8.05
CA ILE A 35 -5.83 -8.18 -7.13
C ILE A 35 -7.06 -9.08 -7.10
N SER A 36 -6.84 -10.38 -7.35
CA SER A 36 -7.91 -11.37 -7.25
C SER A 36 -8.27 -11.64 -5.79
N MET A 37 -9.46 -12.19 -5.55
CA MET A 37 -9.86 -12.60 -4.20
C MET A 37 -8.88 -13.60 -3.57
N LYS A 38 -8.34 -14.53 -4.36
CA LYS A 38 -7.36 -15.51 -3.89
C LYS A 38 -6.07 -14.85 -3.40
N GLU A 39 -5.56 -13.88 -4.15
CA GLU A 39 -4.36 -13.14 -3.76
C GLU A 39 -4.60 -12.28 -2.51
N PHE A 40 -5.77 -11.65 -2.42
CA PHE A 40 -6.14 -10.87 -1.22
C PHE A 40 -6.20 -11.78 0.02
N ALA A 41 -6.87 -12.93 -0.06
CA ALA A 41 -6.92 -13.88 1.04
C ALA A 41 -5.52 -14.33 1.48
N ARG A 42 -4.63 -14.60 0.52
CA ARG A 42 -3.23 -14.95 0.79
C ARG A 42 -2.48 -13.85 1.55
N ARG A 43 -2.63 -12.58 1.16
CA ARG A 43 -1.96 -11.44 1.84
C ARG A 43 -2.46 -11.21 3.26
N MET A 44 -3.72 -11.54 3.54
CA MET A 44 -4.29 -11.50 4.89
C MET A 44 -3.97 -12.75 5.73
N ASN A 45 -3.29 -13.74 5.16
CA ASN A 45 -3.11 -15.06 5.76
C ASN A 45 -4.46 -15.71 6.16
N TRP A 46 -5.48 -15.56 5.31
CA TRP A 46 -6.84 -16.06 5.51
C TRP A 46 -7.21 -17.08 4.45
N SER A 47 -8.22 -17.91 4.76
CA SER A 47 -8.91 -18.69 3.74
C SER A 47 -9.82 -17.80 2.89
N GLU A 48 -10.09 -18.18 1.64
CA GLU A 48 -11.04 -17.47 0.78
C GLU A 48 -12.44 -17.41 1.43
N VAL A 49 -12.86 -18.47 2.12
CA VAL A 49 -14.14 -18.52 2.86
C VAL A 49 -14.20 -17.45 3.95
N THR A 50 -13.12 -17.28 4.72
CA THR A 50 -13.01 -16.23 5.73
C THR A 50 -13.11 -14.84 5.10
N LEU A 51 -12.44 -14.62 3.96
CA LEU A 51 -12.53 -13.35 3.25
C LEU A 51 -13.97 -13.07 2.78
N TYR A 52 -14.66 -14.07 2.22
CA TYR A 52 -16.07 -13.95 1.84
C TYR A 52 -16.98 -13.66 3.04
N ASP A 53 -16.77 -14.30 4.19
CA ASP A 53 -17.52 -14.04 5.41
C ASP A 53 -17.32 -12.59 5.90
N ARG A 54 -16.08 -12.08 5.87
CA ARG A 54 -15.77 -10.69 6.21
C ARG A 54 -16.41 -9.69 5.25
N ILE A 55 -16.49 -10.02 3.95
CA ILE A 55 -17.22 -9.21 2.97
C ILE A 55 -18.73 -9.21 3.27
N LYS A 56 -19.32 -10.37 3.58
CA LYS A 56 -20.75 -10.49 3.93
C LYS A 56 -21.10 -9.69 5.20
N LYS A 57 -20.21 -9.72 6.20
CA LYS A 57 -20.35 -8.99 7.46
C LYS A 57 -20.05 -7.48 7.34
N GLY A 58 -19.54 -7.02 6.19
CA GLY A 58 -19.28 -5.61 5.92
C GLY A 58 -17.93 -5.09 6.45
N TYR A 59 -17.07 -5.95 6.99
CA TYR A 59 -15.71 -5.57 7.43
C TYR A 59 -14.78 -5.27 6.24
N ILE A 60 -15.02 -5.93 5.09
CA ILE A 60 -14.30 -5.71 3.84
C ILE A 60 -15.30 -5.23 2.79
N LYS A 61 -14.90 -4.26 1.98
CA LYS A 61 -15.74 -3.74 0.88
C LYS A 61 -16.03 -4.85 -0.13
N LYS A 62 -17.16 -4.75 -0.83
CA LYS A 62 -17.47 -5.66 -1.94
C LYS A 62 -16.44 -5.47 -3.07
N PRO A 63 -16.02 -6.55 -3.76
CA PRO A 63 -15.09 -6.44 -4.87
C PRO A 63 -15.74 -5.73 -6.06
N GLU A 64 -14.91 -5.14 -6.91
CA GLU A 64 -15.30 -4.68 -8.23
C GLU A 64 -15.42 -5.86 -9.19
N LYS A 65 -16.25 -5.70 -10.22
CA LYS A 65 -16.48 -6.73 -11.25
C LYS A 65 -15.71 -6.41 -12.52
N ASP A 66 -14.99 -7.42 -13.02
CA ASP A 66 -14.36 -7.46 -14.33
C ASP A 66 -14.96 -8.64 -15.12
N GLY A 67 -16.16 -8.42 -15.66
CA GLY A 67 -16.96 -9.47 -16.29
C GLY A 67 -17.34 -10.59 -15.32
N ARG A 68 -16.76 -11.78 -15.50
CA ARG A 68 -16.98 -12.95 -14.65
C ARG A 68 -16.10 -12.97 -13.40
N HIS A 69 -15.06 -12.15 -13.35
CA HIS A 69 -14.10 -12.13 -12.26
C HIS A 69 -14.35 -10.97 -11.31
N ASN A 70 -14.02 -11.17 -10.04
CA ASN A 70 -14.05 -10.14 -9.02
C ASN A 70 -12.61 -9.71 -8.70
N TYR A 71 -12.38 -8.41 -8.56
CA TYR A 71 -11.08 -7.87 -8.21
C TYR A 71 -11.16 -6.76 -7.16
N TYR A 72 -10.01 -6.46 -6.57
CA TYR A 72 -9.76 -5.28 -5.75
C TYR A 72 -8.57 -4.52 -6.32
N LEU A 73 -8.52 -3.22 -6.05
CA LEU A 73 -7.35 -2.43 -6.34
C LEU A 73 -6.26 -2.73 -5.31
N SER A 74 -5.01 -2.81 -5.76
CA SER A 74 -3.87 -3.12 -4.89
C SER A 74 -3.68 -2.11 -3.76
N SER A 75 -4.05 -0.85 -3.99
CA SER A 75 -4.10 0.22 -3.00
C SER A 75 -4.97 -0.18 -1.80
N TYR A 76 -6.24 -0.50 -2.05
CA TYR A 76 -7.20 -0.90 -1.02
C TYR A 76 -6.74 -2.16 -0.26
N VAL A 77 -6.24 -3.17 -0.98
CA VAL A 77 -5.74 -4.41 -0.35
C VAL A 77 -4.58 -4.10 0.60
N ASN A 78 -3.64 -3.26 0.20
CA ASN A 78 -2.51 -2.88 1.02
C ASN A 78 -2.94 -2.09 2.26
N ASP A 79 -3.91 -1.19 2.13
CA ASP A 79 -4.46 -0.44 3.25
C ASP A 79 -5.06 -1.37 4.30
N VAL A 80 -5.91 -2.33 3.88
CA VAL A 80 -6.54 -3.30 4.78
C VAL A 80 -5.49 -4.16 5.49
N VAL A 81 -4.51 -4.69 4.75
CA VAL A 81 -3.44 -5.53 5.31
C VAL A 81 -2.64 -4.73 6.35
N THR A 82 -2.30 -3.48 6.03
CA THR A 82 -1.52 -2.61 6.92
C THR A 82 -2.33 -2.22 8.17
N SER A 83 -3.62 -1.92 8.03
CA SER A 83 -4.51 -1.66 9.16
C SER A 83 -4.61 -2.86 10.11
N GLN A 84 -4.72 -4.08 9.58
CA GLN A 84 -4.74 -5.30 10.40
C GLN A 84 -3.42 -5.47 11.18
N LEU A 85 -2.28 -5.35 10.50
CA LEU A 85 -0.97 -5.47 11.15
C LEU A 85 -0.77 -4.42 12.26
N ASN A 86 -1.25 -3.20 12.05
CA ASN A 86 -1.17 -2.16 13.07
C ASN A 86 -2.12 -2.43 14.25
N SER A 87 -3.32 -2.98 14.00
CA SER A 87 -4.22 -3.43 15.06
C SER A 87 -3.58 -4.53 15.92
N ASP A 88 -2.84 -5.45 15.30
CA ASP A 88 -2.18 -6.54 16.03
C ASP A 88 -0.99 -6.01 16.87
N LYS A 89 -0.31 -4.94 16.42
CA LYS A 89 0.82 -4.31 17.13
C LYS A 89 0.42 -3.47 18.34
N VAL A 90 -0.74 -2.81 18.32
CA VAL A 90 -1.20 -1.98 19.46
C VAL A 90 -1.80 -2.80 20.61
N ALA A 91 -1.91 -4.12 20.44
CA ALA A 91 -2.45 -5.03 21.45
C ALA A 91 -1.37 -5.72 22.31
N THR A 92 -0.10 -5.27 22.25
CA THR A 92 1.03 -5.75 23.08
C THR A 92 1.50 -4.64 24.01
#